data_AF-A0A200QTS1-F1
#
_entry.id   AF-A0A200QTS1-F1
#
_cell.length_a   1.000
_cell.length_b   1.000
_cell.length_c   1.000
_cell.angle_alpha   90.00
_cell.angle_beta   90.00
_cell.angle_gamma   90.00
#
_symmetry.space_group_name_H-M   'P 1'
#
loop_
_entity.id
_entity.type
_entity.pdbx_description
1 polymer ?
#
loop_
_entity_poly.entity_id
_entity_poly.type
_entity_poly.pdbx_seq_one_letter_code
_entity_poly.pdbx_strand_id
1 'polypeptide(L)'
;MDHTVADGASGLHFINTWSELSRGLDIKSPPFIDRTLLRARDPPTPSFPHIEHQPPPSMKNTPEPVTPLQTPINPKKISPENPTTTVAMLKITSHQINLLKSKSNEGLENPVRFSTYEVVSGHVWRSACKARRLENDQETMVSIATDGRSRLNPPLPTGYLGNAIFHLTPIAVSGDLLSRPLSYAVGKIRETLVKGDDEYYKSAIDYLELHPDLRTLIRGPHTFKCPNIGVTTWARLPIYEADFGWGKPVYMGPGAIIFEGLCYLLPNPENDDGTLYVAISLQSDHMDRFKEYFYDI
;
A
#
# COMPACT_ATOMS: atom_id res chain seq x y z
N MET A 1 15.88 -5.21 7.60
CA MET A 1 15.94 -3.85 8.17
C MET A 1 14.75 -3.70 9.09
N ASP A 2 14.94 -3.24 10.32
CA ASP A 2 13.84 -3.02 11.25
C ASP A 2 13.14 -1.69 10.94
N HIS A 3 11.81 -1.70 10.83
CA HIS A 3 11.02 -0.52 10.47
C HIS A 3 10.99 0.56 11.55
N THR A 4 11.42 0.27 12.79
CA THR A 4 11.63 1.31 13.81
C THR A 4 12.77 2.26 13.44
N VAL A 5 13.70 1.82 12.59
CA VAL A 5 14.86 2.62 12.17
C VAL A 5 14.54 3.48 10.94
N ALA A 6 13.99 2.87 9.89
CA ALA A 6 13.90 3.48 8.56
C ALA A 6 12.78 2.87 7.73
N ASP A 7 12.18 3.68 6.86
CA ASP A 7 11.27 3.21 5.80
C ASP A 7 12.04 2.67 4.58
N GLY A 8 11.32 2.17 3.60
CA GLY A 8 11.89 1.61 2.37
C GLY A 8 12.76 2.61 1.58
N ALA A 9 12.39 3.89 1.55
CA ALA A 9 13.16 4.91 0.85
C ALA A 9 14.52 5.16 1.54
N SER A 10 14.51 5.33 2.86
CA SER A 10 15.73 5.47 3.68
C SER A 10 16.59 4.20 3.61
N GLY A 11 15.96 3.02 3.60
CA GLY A 11 16.67 1.75 3.50
C GLY A 11 17.36 1.53 2.17
N LEU A 12 16.69 1.91 1.06
CA LEU A 12 17.30 1.87 -0.27
C LEU A 12 18.39 2.92 -0.43
N HIS A 13 18.25 4.09 0.17
CA HIS A 13 19.34 5.06 0.23
C HIS A 13 20.59 4.43 0.85
N PHE A 14 20.46 3.72 1.97
CA PHE A 14 21.58 3.00 2.58
C PHE A 14 22.19 1.93 1.65
N ILE A 15 21.37 1.06 1.04
CA ILE A 15 21.87 -0.01 0.15
C ILE A 15 22.56 0.56 -1.09
N ASN A 16 21.99 1.60 -1.69
CA ASN A 16 22.58 2.23 -2.87
C ASN A 16 23.90 2.93 -2.51
N THR A 17 23.96 3.66 -1.39
CA THR A 17 25.21 4.27 -0.90
C THR A 17 26.29 3.21 -0.59
N TRP A 18 25.90 2.07 -0.02
CA TRP A 18 26.83 0.96 0.19
C TRP A 18 27.38 0.41 -1.14
N SER A 19 26.53 0.28 -2.16
CA SER A 19 26.97 -0.14 -3.50
C SER A 19 27.91 0.88 -4.15
N GLU A 20 27.69 2.18 -3.95
CA GLU A 20 28.59 3.25 -4.41
C GLU A 20 29.96 3.16 -3.73
N LEU A 21 29.99 3.06 -2.40
CA LEU A 21 31.22 2.91 -1.62
C LEU A 21 32.02 1.67 -2.02
N SER A 22 31.33 0.55 -2.30
CA SER A 22 31.96 -0.69 -2.74
C SER A 22 32.67 -0.56 -4.09
N ARG A 23 32.27 0.42 -4.91
CA ARG A 23 32.91 0.78 -6.18
C ARG A 23 33.93 1.91 -6.05
N GLY A 24 34.26 2.33 -4.83
CA GLY A 24 35.20 3.42 -4.57
C GLY A 24 34.65 4.82 -4.88
N LEU A 25 33.32 4.99 -4.91
CA LEU A 25 32.67 6.29 -5.09
C LEU A 25 32.41 6.94 -3.73
N ASP A 26 32.45 8.27 -3.69
CA ASP A 26 32.10 9.05 -2.50
C ASP A 26 30.58 9.07 -2.25
N ILE A 27 30.21 9.29 -0.99
CA ILE A 27 28.81 9.46 -0.59
C ILE A 27 28.30 10.78 -1.17
N LYS A 28 27.40 10.71 -2.16
CA LYS A 28 26.83 11.90 -2.81
C LYS A 28 25.86 12.68 -1.94
N SER A 29 25.04 11.98 -1.17
CA SER A 29 24.03 12.56 -0.28
C SER A 29 24.21 11.98 1.12
N PRO A 30 24.80 12.72 2.08
CA PRO A 30 24.86 12.22 3.46
C PRO A 30 23.45 12.05 4.04
N PRO A 31 23.24 11.09 4.97
CA PRO A 31 21.97 10.96 5.64
C PRO A 31 21.73 12.15 6.57
N PHE A 32 20.51 12.68 6.55
CA PHE A 32 20.04 13.66 7.51
C PHE A 32 19.36 12.93 8.67
N ILE A 33 19.93 13.02 9.87
CA ILE A 33 19.51 12.23 11.05
C ILE A 33 18.95 13.16 12.12
N ASP A 34 17.74 13.64 11.89
CA ASP A 34 16.95 14.32 12.91
C ASP A 34 15.47 14.02 12.68
N ARG A 35 14.92 13.12 13.49
CA ARG A 35 13.50 12.73 13.43
C ARG A 35 12.60 13.70 14.17
N THR A 36 13.17 14.69 14.88
CA THR A 36 12.37 15.68 15.62
C THR A 36 11.58 16.61 14.69
N LEU A 37 11.95 16.66 13.40
CA LEU A 37 11.17 17.30 12.34
C LEU A 37 9.74 16.76 12.20
N LEU A 38 9.46 15.55 12.69
CA LEU A 38 8.13 14.94 12.71
C LEU A 38 7.54 14.85 14.13
N ARG A 39 7.97 15.71 15.07
CA ARG A 39 7.28 15.84 16.36
C ARG A 39 5.87 16.38 16.17
N ALA A 40 4.96 15.88 17.00
CA ALA A 40 3.63 16.46 17.15
C ALA A 40 3.70 17.93 17.59
N ARG A 41 2.62 18.67 17.34
CA ARG A 41 2.42 20.02 17.87
C ARG A 41 2.23 19.94 19.39
N ASP A 42 2.47 21.06 20.07
CA ASP A 42 2.24 21.20 21.52
C ASP A 42 1.30 22.40 21.78
N PRO A 43 0.02 22.17 22.14
CA PRO A 43 -0.60 20.85 22.34
C PRO A 43 -0.93 20.13 21.00
N PRO A 44 -1.00 18.78 20.99
CA PRO A 44 -1.48 18.04 19.82
C PRO A 44 -2.93 18.39 19.53
N THR A 45 -3.23 18.75 18.27
CA THR A 45 -4.56 19.21 17.83
C THR A 45 -4.97 18.53 16.51
N PRO A 46 -5.40 17.26 16.55
CA PRO A 46 -5.88 16.57 15.35
C PRO A 46 -7.08 17.30 14.75
N SER A 47 -7.00 17.59 13.45
CA SER A 47 -8.06 18.26 12.68
C SER A 47 -8.90 17.29 11.85
N PHE A 48 -8.49 16.02 11.73
CA PHE A 48 -9.17 14.98 10.97
C PHE A 48 -9.41 13.72 11.83
N PRO A 49 -10.41 12.89 11.46
CA PRO A 49 -10.70 11.66 12.20
C PRO A 49 -9.66 10.54 12.01
N HIS A 50 -8.77 10.67 11.02
CA HIS A 50 -7.75 9.68 10.66
C HIS A 50 -8.26 8.24 10.58
N ILE A 51 -9.20 8.01 9.65
CA ILE A 51 -9.83 6.69 9.41
C ILE A 51 -8.82 5.58 9.13
N GLU A 52 -7.63 5.93 8.65
CA GLU A 52 -6.51 5.04 8.42
C GLU A 52 -5.97 4.39 9.70
N HIS A 53 -6.25 4.98 10.86
CA HIS A 53 -5.89 4.49 12.20
C HIS A 53 -7.08 3.89 12.97
N GLN A 54 -8.27 3.84 12.36
CA GLN A 54 -9.44 3.20 12.93
C GLN A 54 -9.53 1.71 12.53
N PRO A 55 -10.32 0.89 13.25
CA PRO A 55 -10.54 -0.50 12.86
C PRO A 55 -11.03 -0.61 11.41
N PRO A 56 -10.44 -1.47 10.58
CA PRO A 56 -10.83 -1.61 9.18
C PRO A 56 -12.19 -2.33 9.06
N PRO A 57 -12.90 -2.17 7.92
CA PRO A 57 -14.14 -2.90 7.66
C PRO A 57 -13.95 -4.41 7.87
N SER A 58 -14.83 -5.03 8.65
CA SER A 58 -14.86 -6.47 8.88
C SER A 58 -15.78 -7.16 7.87
N MET A 59 -15.55 -8.45 7.64
CA MET A 59 -16.46 -9.29 6.86
C MET A 59 -17.81 -9.43 7.60
N LYS A 60 -18.92 -9.05 6.96
CA LYS A 60 -20.27 -9.01 7.58
C LYS A 60 -20.76 -10.36 8.12
N ASN A 61 -20.32 -11.47 7.52
CA ASN A 61 -20.79 -12.82 7.83
C ASN A 61 -19.77 -13.69 8.59
N THR A 62 -18.75 -13.09 9.22
CA THR A 62 -17.87 -13.82 10.13
C THR A 62 -18.45 -13.78 11.53
N PRO A 63 -18.56 -14.91 12.26
CA PRO A 63 -18.87 -14.87 13.68
C PRO A 63 -17.86 -13.96 14.38
N GLU A 64 -18.33 -13.03 15.21
CA GLU A 64 -17.43 -12.22 16.04
C GLU A 64 -16.52 -13.16 16.86
N PRO A 65 -15.24 -12.82 17.03
CA PRO A 65 -14.41 -13.54 17.99
C PRO A 65 -15.05 -13.35 19.36
N VAL A 66 -15.54 -14.44 19.94
CA VAL A 66 -16.03 -14.49 21.30
C VAL A 66 -14.97 -13.88 22.21
N THR A 67 -15.35 -12.83 22.96
CA THR A 67 -14.52 -12.24 24.02
C THR A 67 -13.94 -13.34 24.90
N PRO A 68 -12.66 -13.28 25.32
CA PRO A 68 -12.07 -14.32 26.15
C PRO A 68 -12.62 -14.20 27.58
N LEU A 69 -13.80 -14.78 27.81
CA LEU A 69 -14.17 -15.25 29.14
C LEU A 69 -13.25 -16.43 29.45
N GLN A 70 -12.40 -16.21 30.46
CA GLN A 70 -11.49 -17.16 31.08
C GLN A 70 -12.13 -18.56 31.15
N THR A 71 -11.78 -19.41 30.20
CA THR A 71 -12.05 -20.84 30.27
C THR A 71 -10.79 -21.59 29.88
N PRO A 72 -10.43 -22.67 30.60
CA PRO A 72 -9.15 -23.34 30.39
C PRO A 72 -9.08 -23.90 28.96
N ILE A 73 -7.99 -23.58 28.27
CA ILE A 73 -7.70 -24.01 26.90
C ILE A 73 -7.70 -25.54 26.86
N ASN A 74 -8.67 -26.12 26.15
CA ASN A 74 -8.67 -27.55 25.80
C ASN A 74 -7.83 -27.72 24.52
N PRO A 75 -6.66 -28.38 24.53
CA PRO A 75 -5.71 -28.40 23.41
C PRO A 75 -6.12 -29.32 22.23
N LYS A 76 -7.41 -29.64 22.06
CA LYS A 76 -7.91 -30.55 21.02
C LYS A 76 -9.07 -30.01 20.17
N LYS A 77 -9.17 -28.69 19.97
CA LYS A 77 -9.91 -28.14 18.84
C LYS A 77 -8.91 -27.79 17.75
N ILE A 78 -8.91 -28.60 16.69
CA ILE A 78 -8.30 -28.28 15.40
C ILE A 78 -8.85 -26.90 15.02
N SER A 79 -7.99 -25.88 15.09
CA SER A 79 -8.28 -24.60 14.44
C SER A 79 -8.62 -24.90 12.98
N PRO A 80 -9.64 -24.29 12.37
CA PRO A 80 -9.74 -24.34 10.92
C PRO A 80 -8.38 -23.90 10.38
N GLU A 81 -7.74 -24.75 9.58
CA GLU A 81 -6.44 -24.45 8.97
C GLU A 81 -6.53 -23.03 8.39
N ASN A 82 -5.59 -22.16 8.74
CA ASN A 82 -5.56 -20.83 8.14
C ASN A 82 -5.55 -21.03 6.62
N PRO A 83 -6.49 -20.43 5.87
CA PRO A 83 -6.62 -20.70 4.46
C PRO A 83 -5.30 -20.41 3.75
N THR A 84 -4.84 -21.37 2.95
CA THR A 84 -3.56 -21.29 2.26
C THR A 84 -3.56 -20.06 1.34
N THR A 85 -2.52 -19.23 1.42
CA THR A 85 -2.35 -18.08 0.53
C THR A 85 -1.43 -18.41 -0.64
N THR A 86 -1.71 -17.80 -1.79
CA THR A 86 -0.86 -17.87 -2.99
C THR A 86 -0.40 -16.47 -3.33
N VAL A 87 0.88 -16.34 -3.68
CA VAL A 87 1.45 -15.11 -4.24
C VAL A 87 1.53 -15.24 -5.76
N ALA A 88 1.07 -14.23 -6.47
CA ALA A 88 1.24 -14.13 -7.91
C ALA A 88 2.01 -12.85 -8.27
N MET A 89 2.85 -12.97 -9.29
CA MET A 89 3.55 -11.86 -9.94
C MET A 89 2.93 -11.67 -11.32
N LEU A 90 2.15 -10.61 -11.51
CA LEU A 90 1.38 -10.38 -12.74
C LEU A 90 1.97 -9.20 -13.51
N LYS A 91 2.37 -9.42 -14.76
CA LYS A 91 2.87 -8.36 -15.64
C LYS A 91 1.68 -7.56 -16.19
N ILE A 92 1.73 -6.24 -16.08
CA ILE A 92 0.79 -5.34 -16.76
C ILE A 92 1.56 -4.39 -17.67
N THR A 93 1.33 -4.52 -18.97
CA THR A 93 2.05 -3.75 -20.00
C THR A 93 1.62 -2.28 -20.01
N SER A 94 2.46 -1.41 -20.55
CA SER A 94 2.10 -0.01 -20.77
C SER A 94 0.86 0.15 -21.68
N HIS A 95 0.68 -0.74 -22.66
CA HIS A 95 -0.52 -0.80 -23.48
C HIS A 95 -1.78 -1.08 -22.64
N GLN A 96 -1.76 -2.11 -21.80
CA GLN A 96 -2.86 -2.44 -20.89
C GLN A 96 -3.16 -1.31 -19.89
N ILE A 97 -2.11 -0.68 -19.33
CA ILE A 97 -2.27 0.50 -18.47
C ILE A 97 -2.96 1.65 -19.21
N ASN A 98 -2.60 1.89 -20.48
CA ASN A 98 -3.21 2.93 -21.29
C ASN A 98 -4.67 2.60 -21.63
N LEU A 99 -5.02 1.33 -21.88
CA LEU A 99 -6.41 0.90 -22.00
C LEU A 99 -7.20 1.17 -20.73
N LEU A 100 -6.67 0.82 -19.56
CA LEU A 100 -7.31 1.11 -18.28
C LEU A 100 -7.48 2.63 -18.04
N LYS A 101 -6.50 3.46 -18.45
CA LYS A 101 -6.61 4.93 -18.39
C LYS A 101 -7.73 5.45 -19.29
N SER A 102 -7.87 4.90 -20.50
CA SER A 102 -8.96 5.24 -21.41
C SER A 102 -10.31 4.82 -20.82
N LYS A 103 -10.44 3.58 -20.33
CA LYS A 103 -11.66 3.08 -19.66
C LYS A 103 -12.03 3.88 -18.41
N SER A 104 -11.03 4.39 -17.68
CA SER A 104 -11.27 5.28 -16.52
C SER A 104 -11.83 6.65 -16.90
N ASN A 105 -11.86 7.00 -18.19
CA ASN A 105 -12.43 8.24 -18.72
C ASN A 105 -13.69 8.03 -19.57
N GLU A 106 -14.09 6.78 -19.82
CA GLU A 106 -15.32 6.50 -20.58
C GLU A 106 -16.54 7.07 -19.87
N GLY A 107 -17.36 7.82 -20.62
CA GLY A 107 -18.58 8.45 -20.10
C GLY A 107 -18.37 9.69 -19.24
N LEU A 108 -17.15 10.18 -19.07
CA LEU A 108 -16.90 11.47 -18.41
C LEU A 108 -17.02 12.61 -19.42
N GLU A 109 -17.81 13.65 -19.09
CA GLU A 109 -17.93 14.86 -19.92
C GLU A 109 -16.59 15.60 -20.07
N ASN A 110 -15.77 15.58 -19.00
CA ASN A 110 -14.46 16.20 -18.96
C ASN A 110 -13.41 15.14 -18.60
N PRO A 111 -12.61 14.65 -19.57
CA PRO A 111 -11.56 13.67 -19.31
C PRO A 111 -10.56 14.16 -18.27
N VAL A 112 -10.21 13.28 -17.34
CA VAL A 112 -9.23 13.54 -16.29
C VAL A 112 -7.98 12.69 -16.50
N ARG A 113 -6.81 13.30 -16.29
CA ARG A 113 -5.53 12.60 -16.40
C ARG A 113 -5.26 11.74 -15.16
N PHE A 114 -5.74 10.49 -15.17
CA PHE A 114 -5.38 9.51 -14.15
C PHE A 114 -3.93 9.03 -14.25
N SER A 115 -3.26 9.05 -13.09
CA SER A 115 -1.93 8.48 -12.93
C SER A 115 -2.00 6.96 -13.06
N THR A 116 -0.88 6.35 -13.47
CA THR A 116 -0.77 4.88 -13.53
C THR A 116 -1.08 4.24 -12.17
N TYR A 117 -0.63 4.85 -11.06
CA TYR A 117 -0.91 4.36 -9.72
C TYR A 117 -2.40 4.32 -9.40
N GLU A 118 -3.14 5.41 -9.64
CA GLU A 118 -4.58 5.49 -9.37
C GLU A 118 -5.34 4.41 -10.16
N VAL A 119 -5.02 4.28 -11.45
CA VAL A 119 -5.71 3.34 -12.35
C VAL A 119 -5.42 1.89 -12.00
N VAL A 120 -4.15 1.53 -11.82
CA VAL A 120 -3.76 0.15 -11.49
C VAL A 120 -4.29 -0.24 -10.12
N SER A 121 -4.19 0.65 -9.12
CA SER A 121 -4.72 0.38 -7.78
C SER A 121 -6.25 0.22 -7.77
N GLY A 122 -6.97 1.04 -8.54
CA GLY A 122 -8.42 0.91 -8.69
C GLY A 122 -8.83 -0.38 -9.37
N HIS A 123 -8.09 -0.79 -10.41
CA HIS A 123 -8.31 -2.05 -11.10
C HIS A 123 -8.03 -3.27 -10.22
N VAL A 124 -6.92 -3.24 -9.46
CA VAL A 124 -6.59 -4.28 -8.46
C VAL A 124 -7.68 -4.38 -7.39
N TRP A 125 -8.18 -3.25 -6.89
CA TRP A 125 -9.22 -3.22 -5.87
C TRP A 125 -10.53 -3.87 -6.36
N ARG A 126 -11.00 -3.49 -7.55
CA ARG A 126 -12.18 -4.09 -8.18
C ARG A 126 -11.99 -5.58 -8.45
N SER A 127 -10.83 -5.96 -9.00
CA SER A 127 -10.50 -7.36 -9.31
C SER A 127 -10.48 -8.23 -8.05
N ALA A 128 -9.92 -7.71 -6.95
CA ALA A 128 -9.90 -8.39 -5.65
C ALA A 128 -11.32 -8.57 -5.07
N CYS A 129 -12.17 -7.55 -5.16
CA CYS A 129 -13.57 -7.64 -4.72
C CYS A 129 -14.34 -8.73 -5.50
N LYS A 130 -14.19 -8.76 -6.82
CA LYS A 130 -14.82 -9.75 -7.70
C LYS A 130 -14.28 -11.16 -7.44
N ALA A 131 -12.97 -11.31 -7.26
CA ALA A 131 -12.32 -12.59 -6.98
C ALA A 131 -12.75 -13.20 -5.63
N ARG A 132 -12.90 -12.35 -4.61
CA ARG A 132 -13.39 -12.70 -3.27
C ARG A 132 -14.90 -12.91 -3.18
N ARG A 133 -15.65 -12.56 -4.24
CA ARG A 133 -17.13 -12.63 -4.29
C ARG A 133 -17.77 -11.90 -3.10
N LEU A 134 -17.28 -10.69 -2.83
CA LEU A 134 -17.83 -9.87 -1.75
C LEU A 134 -19.28 -9.49 -2.07
N GLU A 135 -20.16 -9.60 -1.07
CA GLU A 135 -21.55 -9.16 -1.15
C GLU A 135 -21.65 -7.68 -1.54
N ASN A 136 -22.72 -7.30 -2.24
CA ASN A 136 -22.87 -5.95 -2.80
C ASN A 136 -22.82 -4.85 -1.72
N ASP A 137 -23.28 -5.14 -0.51
CA ASP A 137 -23.32 -4.21 0.61
C ASP A 137 -22.06 -4.29 1.51
N GLN A 138 -21.09 -5.15 1.19
CA GLN A 138 -19.85 -5.29 1.95
C GLN A 138 -18.95 -4.08 1.75
N GLU A 139 -18.63 -3.37 2.84
CA GLU A 139 -17.60 -2.34 2.83
C GLU A 139 -16.21 -2.96 2.69
N THR A 140 -15.35 -2.29 1.93
CA THR A 140 -13.95 -2.65 1.70
C THR A 140 -13.12 -1.38 1.66
N MET A 141 -11.83 -1.50 1.97
CA MET A 141 -10.87 -0.42 1.85
C MET A 141 -9.61 -0.82 1.07
N VAL A 142 -8.89 0.19 0.60
CA VAL A 142 -7.49 0.05 0.18
C VAL A 142 -6.62 0.84 1.15
N SER A 143 -5.67 0.20 1.83
CA SER A 143 -4.63 0.93 2.55
C SER A 143 -3.52 1.33 1.58
N ILE A 144 -3.30 2.64 1.43
CA ILE A 144 -2.31 3.21 0.50
C ILE A 144 -1.17 3.82 1.30
N ALA A 145 0.06 3.39 1.05
CA ALA A 145 1.26 4.03 1.58
C ALA A 145 1.60 5.29 0.77
N THR A 146 1.86 6.40 1.44
CA THR A 146 2.20 7.70 0.84
C THR A 146 3.46 8.28 1.46
N ASP A 147 4.38 8.78 0.63
CA ASP A 147 5.59 9.44 1.09
C ASP A 147 5.29 10.92 1.41
N GLY A 148 5.46 11.28 2.69
CA GLY A 148 5.23 12.62 3.20
C GLY A 148 6.39 13.59 2.95
N ARG A 149 7.58 13.12 2.55
CA ARG A 149 8.80 13.94 2.44
C ARG A 149 8.61 15.22 1.64
N SER A 150 7.98 15.13 0.47
CA SER A 150 7.75 16.27 -0.43
C SER A 150 6.41 16.97 -0.20
N ARG A 151 5.56 16.44 0.68
CA ARG A 151 4.19 16.91 0.92
C ARG A 151 4.06 17.73 2.21
N LEU A 152 4.96 17.50 3.16
CA LEU A 152 5.12 18.32 4.35
C LEU A 152 5.68 19.71 3.98
N ASN A 153 5.35 20.70 4.80
CA ASN A 153 5.79 22.08 4.65
C ASN A 153 6.42 22.59 5.97
N PRO A 154 7.74 22.86 6.01
CA PRO A 154 8.68 22.69 4.90
C PRO A 154 8.89 21.20 4.52
N PRO A 155 9.29 20.89 3.27
CA PRO A 155 9.64 19.52 2.88
C PRO A 155 10.76 18.97 3.75
N LEU A 156 10.75 17.65 3.98
CA LEU A 156 11.83 17.00 4.71
C LEU A 156 13.15 17.09 3.92
N PRO A 157 14.30 17.26 4.60
CA PRO A 157 15.59 17.36 3.93
C PRO A 157 15.92 16.16 3.06
N THR A 158 16.62 16.41 1.94
CA THR A 158 17.23 15.33 1.15
C THR A 158 18.11 14.47 2.05
N GLY A 159 17.98 13.15 1.92
CA GLY A 159 18.70 12.20 2.78
C GLY A 159 18.07 11.97 4.16
N TYR A 160 16.89 12.54 4.47
CA TYR A 160 16.16 12.24 5.72
C TYR A 160 16.11 10.74 5.99
N LEU A 161 16.75 10.33 7.09
CA LEU A 161 16.89 8.96 7.51
C LEU A 161 15.89 8.65 8.63
N GLY A 162 14.78 8.03 8.26
CA GLY A 162 13.70 7.70 9.16
C GLY A 162 12.49 7.14 8.42
N ASN A 163 11.33 7.20 9.05
CA ASN A 163 10.05 6.87 8.44
C ASN A 163 9.28 8.17 8.19
N ALA A 164 8.91 8.42 6.94
CA ALA A 164 7.98 9.50 6.58
C ALA A 164 6.85 8.95 5.69
N ILE A 165 6.44 7.71 5.94
CA ILE A 165 5.35 7.05 5.25
C ILE A 165 4.07 7.23 6.06
N PHE A 166 3.08 7.88 5.44
CA PHE A 166 1.73 8.04 5.94
C PHE A 166 0.79 7.11 5.18
N HIS A 167 -0.39 6.87 5.74
CA HIS A 167 -1.40 6.05 5.10
C HIS A 167 -2.66 6.84 4.77
N LEU A 168 -3.24 6.52 3.62
CA LEU A 168 -4.54 7.03 3.19
C LEU A 168 -5.42 5.84 2.84
N THR A 169 -6.70 5.93 3.19
CA THR A 169 -7.61 4.78 3.13
C THR A 169 -8.92 5.14 2.41
N PRO A 170 -9.02 5.01 1.07
CA PRO A 170 -10.32 5.02 0.42
C PRO A 170 -11.18 3.84 0.91
N ILE A 171 -12.45 4.12 1.19
CA ILE A 171 -13.49 3.15 1.55
C ILE A 171 -14.63 3.24 0.55
N ALA A 172 -15.15 2.09 0.13
CA ALA A 172 -16.33 1.97 -0.72
C ALA A 172 -17.05 0.64 -0.44
N VAL A 173 -18.30 0.53 -0.90
CA VAL A 173 -19.04 -0.73 -0.91
C VAL A 173 -18.71 -1.53 -2.18
N SER A 174 -18.56 -2.85 -2.04
CA SER A 174 -18.20 -3.76 -3.12
C SER A 174 -19.16 -3.65 -4.32
N GLY A 175 -20.46 -3.55 -4.07
CA GLY A 175 -21.48 -3.44 -5.12
C GLY A 175 -21.27 -2.22 -6.01
N ASP A 176 -20.94 -1.06 -5.46
CA ASP A 176 -20.63 0.13 -6.25
C ASP A 176 -19.33 -0.05 -7.05
N LEU A 177 -18.30 -0.63 -6.43
CA LEU A 177 -17.03 -0.91 -7.11
C LEU A 177 -17.23 -1.84 -8.30
N LEU A 178 -18.13 -2.82 -8.21
CA LEU A 178 -18.35 -3.80 -9.27
C LEU A 178 -19.35 -3.33 -10.33
N SER A 179 -20.42 -2.61 -9.93
CA SER A 179 -21.49 -2.19 -10.85
C SER A 179 -21.20 -0.87 -11.58
N ARG A 180 -20.42 0.04 -10.99
CA ARG A 180 -20.08 1.34 -11.60
C ARG A 180 -18.84 1.21 -12.51
N PRO A 181 -18.63 2.15 -13.45
CA PRO A 181 -17.44 2.18 -14.30
C PRO A 181 -16.13 2.24 -13.49
N LEU A 182 -15.01 1.85 -14.11
CA LEU A 182 -13.68 1.87 -13.46
C LEU A 182 -13.34 3.25 -12.87
N SER A 183 -13.81 4.32 -13.52
CA SER A 183 -13.67 5.70 -13.07
C SER A 183 -14.14 5.94 -11.63
N TYR A 184 -15.12 5.17 -11.13
CA TYR A 184 -15.57 5.26 -9.74
C TYR A 184 -14.48 4.82 -8.76
N ALA A 185 -13.93 3.61 -8.92
CA ALA A 185 -12.89 3.09 -8.03
C ALA A 185 -11.62 3.96 -8.09
N VAL A 186 -11.23 4.36 -9.30
CA VAL A 186 -10.07 5.23 -9.52
C VAL A 186 -10.31 6.63 -8.94
N GLY A 187 -11.52 7.16 -9.06
CA GLY A 187 -11.95 8.43 -8.46
C GLY A 187 -11.84 8.41 -6.94
N LYS A 188 -12.33 7.35 -6.27
CA LYS A 188 -12.21 7.18 -4.81
C LYS A 188 -10.76 7.20 -4.33
N ILE A 189 -9.86 6.56 -5.10
CA ILE A 189 -8.42 6.58 -4.81
C ILE A 189 -7.86 7.99 -4.95
N ARG A 190 -8.17 8.69 -6.05
CA ARG A 190 -7.75 10.08 -6.26
C ARG A 190 -8.21 11.00 -5.14
N GLU A 191 -9.52 10.98 -4.86
CA GLU A 191 -10.14 11.83 -3.84
C GLU A 191 -9.46 11.67 -2.48
N THR A 192 -9.01 10.45 -2.17
CA THR A 192 -8.29 10.19 -0.94
C THR A 192 -6.82 10.64 -1.04
N LEU A 193 -6.12 10.36 -2.13
CA LEU A 193 -4.72 10.75 -2.33
C LEU A 193 -4.50 12.27 -2.31
N VAL A 194 -5.46 13.04 -2.81
CA VAL A 194 -5.45 14.52 -2.79
C VAL A 194 -5.54 15.08 -1.38
N LYS A 195 -6.16 14.36 -0.42
CA LYS A 195 -6.24 14.80 0.99
C LYS A 195 -4.91 14.70 1.72
N GLY A 196 -3.97 13.88 1.25
CA GLY A 196 -2.66 13.72 1.89
C GLY A 196 -1.76 14.92 1.64
N ASP A 197 -2.03 16.03 2.30
CA ASP A 197 -1.22 17.25 2.26
C ASP A 197 -0.50 17.50 3.59
N ASP A 198 0.16 18.64 3.71
CA ASP A 198 0.88 19.05 4.91
C ASP A 198 0.02 19.01 6.18
N GLU A 199 -1.18 19.60 6.13
CA GLU A 199 -2.05 19.70 7.31
C GLU A 199 -2.62 18.33 7.68
N TYR A 200 -2.99 17.51 6.70
CA TYR A 200 -3.45 16.15 6.97
C TYR A 200 -2.36 15.31 7.65
N TYR A 201 -1.10 15.39 7.18
CA TYR A 201 -0.01 14.64 7.79
C TYR A 201 0.39 15.16 9.18
N LYS A 202 0.41 16.47 9.40
CA LYS A 202 0.64 17.04 10.75
C LYS A 202 -0.47 16.65 11.72
N SER A 203 -1.71 16.71 11.27
CA SER A 203 -2.86 16.23 12.04
C SER A 203 -2.75 14.74 12.38
N ALA A 204 -2.22 13.91 11.46
CA ALA A 204 -2.02 12.48 11.72
C ALA A 204 -0.97 12.25 12.81
N ILE A 205 0.13 13.02 12.81
CA ILE A 205 1.14 12.95 13.86
C ILE A 205 0.52 13.30 15.22
N ASP A 206 -0.25 14.38 15.28
CA ASP A 206 -0.94 14.76 16.52
C ASP A 206 -1.95 13.71 16.98
N TYR A 207 -2.66 13.08 16.04
CA TYR A 207 -3.61 12.01 16.35
C TYR A 207 -2.89 10.83 17.01
N LEU A 208 -1.73 10.46 16.49
CA LEU A 208 -0.90 9.39 17.03
C LEU A 208 -0.33 9.76 18.41
N GLU A 209 0.07 11.01 18.64
CA GLU A 209 0.58 11.49 19.93
C GLU A 209 -0.47 11.33 21.05
N LEU A 210 -1.75 11.51 20.73
CA LEU A 210 -2.86 11.35 21.67
C LEU A 210 -3.30 9.89 21.85
N HIS A 211 -2.77 8.95 21.05
CA HIS A 211 -3.21 7.56 21.09
C HIS A 211 -2.51 6.78 22.22
N PRO A 212 -3.24 6.10 23.11
CA PRO A 212 -2.68 5.54 24.34
C PRO A 212 -1.71 4.36 24.11
N ASP A 213 -1.86 3.63 23.00
CA ASP A 213 -0.96 2.53 22.64
C ASP A 213 -0.79 2.40 21.12
N LEU A 214 0.31 2.95 20.61
CA LEU A 214 0.68 2.88 19.19
C LEU A 214 0.83 1.46 18.65
N ARG A 215 1.08 0.46 19.51
CA ARG A 215 1.22 -0.95 19.07
C ARG A 215 -0.10 -1.50 18.52
N THR A 216 -1.23 -0.95 18.97
CA THR A 216 -2.56 -1.33 18.47
C THR A 216 -2.82 -0.84 17.05
N LEU A 217 -2.03 0.14 16.57
CA LEU A 217 -2.14 0.72 15.23
C LEU A 217 -1.17 0.11 14.23
N ILE A 218 -0.32 -0.84 14.66
CA ILE A 218 0.60 -1.55 13.77
C ILE A 218 -0.21 -2.35 12.76
N ARG A 219 -0.06 -2.00 11.48
CA ARG A 219 -0.71 -2.72 10.39
C ARG A 219 -0.19 -4.15 10.28
N GLY A 220 -1.09 -5.09 10.07
CA GLY A 220 -0.76 -6.51 10.00
C GLY A 220 -1.81 -7.31 9.24
N PRO A 221 -1.90 -8.64 9.48
CA PRO A 221 -2.86 -9.51 8.80
C PRO A 221 -4.31 -9.00 8.91
N HIS A 222 -4.68 -8.45 10.07
CA HIS A 222 -6.01 -7.93 10.34
C HIS A 222 -6.37 -6.71 9.47
N THR A 223 -5.38 -5.96 8.98
CA THR A 223 -5.56 -4.75 8.16
C THR A 223 -5.87 -5.10 6.71
N PHE A 224 -5.14 -6.06 6.13
CA PHE A 224 -5.18 -6.35 4.70
C PHE A 224 -6.04 -7.55 4.34
N LYS A 225 -6.43 -8.38 5.32
CA LYS A 225 -7.30 -9.52 5.05
C LYS A 225 -8.61 -9.09 4.40
N CYS A 226 -9.23 -10.01 3.64
CA CYS A 226 -10.60 -9.91 3.16
C CYS A 226 -11.54 -9.28 4.22
N PRO A 227 -12.30 -8.21 3.90
CA PRO A 227 -12.61 -7.68 2.57
C PRO A 227 -11.62 -6.65 2.01
N ASN A 228 -10.56 -6.31 2.75
CA ASN A 228 -9.69 -5.16 2.49
C ASN A 228 -8.47 -5.55 1.65
N ILE A 229 -7.72 -4.57 1.15
CA ILE A 229 -6.40 -4.79 0.55
C ILE A 229 -5.42 -3.69 0.96
N GLY A 230 -4.13 -3.93 0.82
CA GLY A 230 -3.09 -2.91 0.87
C GLY A 230 -2.41 -2.79 -0.49
N VAL A 231 -2.18 -1.57 -0.98
CA VAL A 231 -1.40 -1.32 -2.19
C VAL A 231 -0.25 -0.40 -1.86
N THR A 232 0.97 -0.89 -2.08
CA THR A 232 2.20 -0.10 -1.97
C THR A 232 2.93 -0.12 -3.31
N THR A 233 3.61 0.96 -3.65
CA THR A 233 4.33 1.07 -4.92
C THR A 233 5.81 1.33 -4.68
N TRP A 234 6.65 0.53 -5.33
CA TRP A 234 8.10 0.74 -5.39
C TRP A 234 8.53 1.29 -6.75
N ALA A 235 7.58 1.61 -7.63
CA ALA A 235 7.84 2.06 -9.00
C ALA A 235 8.66 3.38 -9.08
N ARG A 236 8.66 4.18 -8.01
CA ARG A 236 9.46 5.43 -7.92
C ARG A 236 10.69 5.30 -7.02
N LEU A 237 10.92 4.13 -6.44
CA LEU A 237 12.07 3.89 -5.59
C LEU A 237 13.26 3.44 -6.46
N PRO A 238 14.51 3.84 -6.15
CA PRO A 238 15.70 3.48 -6.91
C PRO A 238 16.15 2.03 -6.60
N ILE A 239 15.26 1.06 -6.81
CA ILE A 239 15.45 -0.34 -6.40
C ILE A 239 16.47 -1.12 -7.24
N TYR A 240 16.80 -0.61 -8.44
CA TYR A 240 17.74 -1.23 -9.37
C TYR A 240 19.10 -0.50 -9.44
N GLU A 241 19.37 0.44 -8.52
CA GLU A 241 20.62 1.23 -8.55
C GLU A 241 21.79 0.57 -7.80
N ALA A 242 21.53 -0.51 -7.06
CA ALA A 242 22.53 -1.19 -6.24
C ALA A 242 23.52 -2.03 -7.07
N ASP A 243 24.51 -1.36 -7.68
CA ASP A 243 25.63 -1.99 -8.39
C ASP A 243 26.88 -2.03 -7.52
N PHE A 244 27.31 -3.23 -7.15
CA PHE A 244 28.47 -3.48 -6.30
C PHE A 244 29.78 -3.68 -7.09
N GLY A 245 29.75 -3.49 -8.42
CA GLY A 245 30.87 -3.76 -9.34
C GLY A 245 30.64 -4.97 -10.25
N TRP A 246 29.50 -5.65 -10.10
CA TRP A 246 29.08 -6.78 -10.94
C TRP A 246 27.88 -6.46 -11.83
N GLY A 247 27.49 -5.18 -11.91
CA GLY A 247 26.33 -4.72 -12.65
C GLY A 247 25.11 -4.52 -11.75
N LYS A 248 24.08 -3.89 -12.33
CA LYS A 248 22.79 -3.63 -11.66
C LYS A 248 22.00 -4.93 -11.42
N PRO A 249 21.12 -4.99 -10.41
CA PRO A 249 20.30 -6.17 -10.15
C PRO A 249 19.40 -6.50 -11.35
N VAL A 250 19.33 -7.78 -11.73
CA VAL A 250 18.39 -8.27 -12.76
C VAL A 250 16.93 -8.28 -12.27
N TYR A 251 16.73 -8.32 -10.96
CA TYR A 251 15.43 -8.30 -10.30
C TYR A 251 15.55 -7.74 -8.88
N MET A 252 14.55 -6.97 -8.46
CA MET A 252 14.37 -6.53 -7.08
C MET A 252 12.87 -6.58 -6.75
N GLY A 253 12.54 -7.22 -5.63
CA GLY A 253 11.18 -7.30 -5.14
C GLY A 253 11.11 -7.74 -3.68
N PRO A 254 9.91 -7.86 -3.12
CA PRO A 254 9.72 -8.35 -1.76
C PRO A 254 10.23 -9.80 -1.65
N GLY A 255 10.97 -10.11 -0.57
CA GLY A 255 11.46 -11.48 -0.33
C GLY A 255 10.33 -12.48 -0.02
N ALA A 256 9.22 -12.00 0.57
CA ALA A 256 7.97 -12.73 0.73
C ALA A 256 6.81 -11.74 0.89
N ILE A 257 5.61 -12.11 0.46
CA ILE A 257 4.37 -11.36 0.75
C ILE A 257 3.59 -12.12 1.82
N ILE A 258 3.84 -11.75 3.07
CA ILE A 258 3.38 -12.49 4.25
C ILE A 258 1.89 -12.33 4.56
N PHE A 259 1.27 -11.24 4.10
CA PHE A 259 -0.13 -10.93 4.41
C PHE A 259 -1.01 -11.09 3.18
N GLU A 260 -2.11 -11.84 3.35
CA GLU A 260 -3.22 -11.86 2.40
C GLU A 260 -3.75 -10.45 2.17
N GLY A 261 -4.04 -10.11 0.91
CA GLY A 261 -4.52 -8.81 0.47
C GLY A 261 -3.45 -7.74 0.31
N LEU A 262 -2.17 -8.03 0.60
CA LEU A 262 -1.08 -7.08 0.34
C LEU A 262 -0.59 -7.18 -1.11
N CYS A 263 -0.48 -6.03 -1.76
CA CYS A 263 -0.10 -5.85 -3.15
C CYS A 263 1.07 -4.86 -3.28
N TYR A 264 2.07 -5.22 -4.10
CA TYR A 264 3.19 -4.38 -4.49
C TYR A 264 3.11 -4.07 -5.98
N LEU A 265 3.24 -2.79 -6.33
CA LEU A 265 3.49 -2.34 -7.70
C LEU A 265 4.99 -2.15 -7.89
N LEU A 266 5.60 -2.98 -8.74
CA LEU A 266 7.04 -3.01 -8.99
C LEU A 266 7.35 -2.48 -10.41
N PRO A 267 8.43 -1.70 -10.58
CA PRO A 267 8.88 -1.27 -11.90
C PRO A 267 9.46 -2.45 -12.69
N ASN A 268 9.40 -2.37 -14.01
CA ASN A 268 10.03 -3.33 -14.90
C ASN A 268 11.58 -3.27 -14.77
N PRO A 269 12.27 -4.38 -14.48
CA PRO A 269 13.73 -4.40 -14.35
C PRO A 269 14.48 -4.11 -15.67
N GLU A 270 13.88 -4.46 -16.82
CA GLU A 270 14.60 -4.46 -18.09
C GLU A 270 14.66 -3.08 -18.77
N ASN A 271 13.59 -2.30 -18.64
CA ASN A 271 13.46 -0.98 -19.27
C ASN A 271 12.33 -0.16 -18.63
N ASP A 272 12.40 1.17 -18.82
CA ASP A 272 11.34 2.11 -18.42
C ASP A 272 10.31 2.28 -19.55
N ASP A 273 9.75 1.17 -20.04
CA ASP A 273 8.70 1.16 -21.08
C ASP A 273 7.29 1.45 -20.53
N GLY A 274 7.19 1.73 -19.22
CA GLY A 274 5.95 1.93 -18.49
C GLY A 274 5.23 0.64 -18.07
N THR A 275 5.81 -0.54 -18.33
CA THR A 275 5.33 -1.82 -17.80
C THR A 275 5.54 -1.89 -16.29
N LEU A 276 4.59 -2.49 -15.58
CA LEU A 276 4.68 -2.76 -14.15
C LEU A 276 4.45 -4.24 -13.87
N TYR A 277 4.93 -4.69 -12.71
CA TYR A 277 4.56 -5.96 -12.14
C TYR A 277 3.70 -5.74 -10.89
N VAL A 278 2.61 -6.50 -10.78
CA VAL A 278 1.69 -6.52 -9.65
C VAL A 278 1.95 -7.80 -8.86
N ALA A 279 2.64 -7.68 -7.74
CA ALA A 279 2.90 -8.80 -6.84
C ALA A 279 1.86 -8.80 -5.72
N ILE A 280 0.97 -9.78 -5.67
CA ILE A 280 -0.15 -9.80 -4.71
C ILE A 280 -0.31 -11.17 -4.06
N SER A 281 -0.59 -11.18 -2.76
CA SER A 281 -0.97 -12.37 -2.00
C SER A 281 -2.48 -12.41 -1.78
N LEU A 282 -3.14 -13.50 -2.12
CA LEU A 282 -4.57 -13.74 -1.84
C LEU A 282 -4.75 -15.17 -1.32
N GLN A 283 -5.91 -15.48 -0.72
CA GLN A 283 -6.28 -16.88 -0.50
C GLN A 283 -6.23 -17.64 -1.83
N SER A 284 -5.74 -18.88 -1.81
CA SER A 284 -5.44 -19.64 -3.03
C SER A 284 -6.68 -19.82 -3.91
N ASP A 285 -7.83 -20.07 -3.30
CA ASP A 285 -9.13 -20.21 -4.00
C ASP A 285 -9.60 -18.93 -4.70
N HIS A 286 -9.00 -17.78 -4.37
CA HIS A 286 -9.32 -16.48 -5.00
C HIS A 286 -8.34 -16.14 -6.13
N MET A 287 -7.16 -16.73 -6.15
CA MET A 287 -6.05 -16.26 -6.99
C MET A 287 -6.34 -16.45 -8.49
N ASP A 288 -6.90 -17.58 -8.89
CA ASP A 288 -7.15 -17.82 -10.32
C ASP A 288 -8.27 -16.94 -10.86
N ARG A 289 -9.32 -16.70 -10.07
CA ARG A 289 -10.36 -15.69 -10.39
C ARG A 289 -9.77 -14.28 -10.44
N PHE A 290 -8.85 -13.96 -9.52
CA PHE A 290 -8.18 -12.66 -9.53
C PHE A 290 -7.38 -12.46 -10.81
N LYS A 291 -6.61 -13.46 -11.28
CA LYS A 291 -5.88 -13.38 -12.54
C LYS A 291 -6.81 -13.16 -13.73
N GLU A 292 -7.91 -13.92 -13.79
CA GLU A 292 -8.93 -13.78 -14.84
C GLU A 292 -9.46 -12.33 -14.89
N TYR A 293 -9.93 -11.80 -13.77
CA TYR A 293 -10.47 -10.43 -13.71
C TYR A 293 -9.41 -9.33 -13.86
N PHE A 294 -8.18 -9.59 -13.45
CA PHE A 294 -7.08 -8.65 -13.60
C PHE A 294 -6.69 -8.46 -15.07
N TYR A 295 -6.74 -9.53 -15.89
CA TYR A 295 -6.42 -9.45 -17.32
C TYR A 295 -7.62 -9.13 -18.22
N ASP A 296 -8.84 -9.10 -17.66
CA ASP A 296 -10.07 -8.60 -18.31
C ASP A 296 -10.05 -7.06 -18.37
N ILE A 297 -9.17 -6.53 -19.23
CA ILE A 297 -8.84 -5.09 -19.34
C ILE A 297 -9.65 -4.36 -20.38
#